data_AF-A0A512CCH1-F1
#
_entry.id   AF-A0A512CCH1-F1
#
_cell.length_a   1.000
_cell.length_b   1.000
_cell.length_c   1.000
_cell.angle_alpha   90.00
_cell.angle_beta   90.00
_cell.angle_gamma   90.00
#
_symmetry.space_group_name_H-M   'P 1'
#
loop_
_entity.id
_entity.type
_entity.pdbx_description
1 polymer ?
#
loop_
_entity_poly.entity_id
_entity_poly.type
_entity_poly.pdbx_seq_one_letter_code
_entity_poly.pdbx_strand_id
1 'polypeptide(L)'
;MLNFRLGFLIIGTLVIFSSCDNNDDEQDIENSDGVVLEVDASYFLDGTTVTTIPCTLSDGTETDCYQIVTTSTASDHQMGPWCPSNISDGEEAGGIWLESGQVYDVDGEFIKNLASFYNDDTWMMYDANGDIYITSTEEDCINAANPDVGEEYQNFCVECLPSYITDLAQTWVIPVTPVKQSSSSNFAMGGGPFGATGPTVRGIAFNGIEFSGAAPTDAILSAYTLAPFDDAGGHINVHQGYHYHAATGTSTEISQVDGHAPMIGYAMDGHSIHTQLNEDGEEPSDLDQCRGHYDETRGYHYHVDAAGNNNFIDCLAGAYVN
;
A
#
# COMPACT_ATOMS: atom_id res chain seq x y z
N MET A 1 6.34 -93.99 -6.10
CA MET A 1 4.87 -93.91 -6.02
C MET A 1 4.49 -92.68 -5.21
N LEU A 2 3.69 -91.78 -5.83
CA LEU A 2 2.82 -90.73 -5.28
C LEU A 2 3.43 -89.72 -4.28
N ASN A 3 3.17 -88.42 -4.33
CA ASN A 3 2.44 -87.58 -5.28
C ASN A 3 2.71 -86.12 -4.88
N PHE A 4 2.97 -85.27 -5.87
CA PHE A 4 2.84 -83.82 -5.77
C PHE A 4 1.42 -83.43 -5.34
N ARG A 5 1.28 -82.48 -4.41
CA ARG A 5 0.06 -81.67 -4.27
C ARG A 5 0.44 -80.20 -4.20
N LEU A 6 0.27 -79.56 -5.37
CA LEU A 6 0.26 -78.13 -5.60
C LEU A 6 -1.06 -77.57 -5.05
N GLY A 7 -1.00 -76.71 -4.04
CA GLY A 7 -2.16 -75.99 -3.51
C GLY A 7 -2.17 -74.57 -4.07
N PHE A 8 -3.07 -74.31 -5.02
CA PHE A 8 -3.46 -72.96 -5.43
C PHE A 8 -4.32 -72.35 -4.31
N LEU A 9 -3.94 -71.18 -3.81
CA LEU A 9 -4.82 -70.30 -3.04
C LEU A 9 -4.97 -68.99 -3.83
N ILE A 10 -6.22 -68.62 -4.10
CA ILE A 10 -6.65 -67.52 -4.94
C ILE A 10 -7.44 -66.53 -4.05
N ILE A 11 -7.19 -65.25 -4.28
CA ILE A 11 -8.00 -64.04 -3.97
C ILE A 11 -8.00 -63.50 -2.53
N GLY A 12 -7.63 -62.21 -2.47
CA GLY A 12 -7.86 -61.30 -1.36
C GLY A 12 -7.26 -59.92 -1.65
N THR A 13 -7.65 -59.27 -2.75
CA THR A 13 -7.28 -57.89 -3.07
C THR A 13 -8.02 -56.95 -2.12
N LEU A 14 -7.33 -56.39 -1.13
CA LEU A 14 -7.88 -55.36 -0.25
C LEU A 14 -7.69 -54.01 -0.94
N VAL A 15 -8.78 -53.48 -1.52
CA VAL A 15 -8.85 -52.10 -2.01
C VAL A 15 -9.17 -51.23 -0.81
N ILE A 16 -8.19 -50.44 -0.35
CA ILE A 16 -8.42 -49.39 0.64
C ILE A 16 -8.80 -48.14 -0.16
N PHE A 17 -10.08 -47.78 -0.12
CA PHE A 17 -10.54 -46.45 -0.50
C PHE A 17 -10.13 -45.50 0.62
N SER A 18 -9.10 -44.68 0.38
CA SER A 18 -8.85 -43.51 1.22
C SER A 18 -9.81 -42.43 0.75
N SER A 19 -10.75 -42.06 1.62
CA SER A 19 -11.66 -40.96 1.43
C SER A 19 -10.86 -39.66 1.48
N CYS A 20 -11.06 -38.79 0.49
CA CYS A 20 -10.61 -37.40 0.56
C CYS A 20 -11.45 -36.70 1.64
N ASP A 21 -10.77 -36.16 2.66
CA ASP A 21 -11.30 -35.09 3.49
C ASP A 21 -10.79 -33.80 2.85
N ASN A 22 -11.71 -32.93 2.43
CA ASN A 22 -11.36 -31.63 1.87
C ASN A 22 -11.05 -30.71 3.04
N ASN A 23 -9.77 -30.50 3.32
CA ASN A 23 -9.31 -29.27 3.94
C ASN A 23 -8.75 -28.39 2.83
N ASP A 24 -9.22 -27.15 2.79
CA ASP A 24 -8.62 -26.09 1.98
C ASP A 24 -7.24 -25.80 2.59
N ASP A 25 -6.21 -26.49 2.09
CA ASP A 25 -4.82 -26.26 2.46
C ASP A 25 -4.32 -25.02 1.70
N GLU A 26 -3.99 -23.94 2.42
CA GLU A 26 -3.04 -22.92 1.95
C GLU A 26 -1.77 -23.64 1.49
N GLN A 27 -1.41 -23.52 0.21
CA GLN A 27 -0.26 -24.26 -0.35
C GLN A 27 1.04 -23.57 0.04
N ASP A 28 1.62 -23.96 1.17
CA ASP A 28 3.02 -23.68 1.48
C ASP A 28 3.91 -24.38 0.47
N ILE A 29 4.61 -23.63 -0.39
CA ILE A 29 5.63 -24.18 -1.28
C ILE A 29 6.98 -24.08 -0.56
N GLU A 30 7.45 -25.20 0.01
CA GLU A 30 8.84 -25.32 0.46
C GLU A 30 9.77 -25.31 -0.77
N ASN A 31 10.31 -24.14 -1.13
CA ASN A 31 11.43 -24.05 -2.06
C ASN A 31 12.75 -24.27 -1.29
N SER A 32 13.86 -24.46 -2.00
CA SER A 32 15.19 -24.61 -1.36
C SER A 32 15.61 -23.42 -0.47
N ASP A 33 14.84 -22.33 -0.52
CA ASP A 33 15.08 -21.04 0.11
C ASP A 33 14.08 -20.74 1.26
N GLY A 34 13.20 -21.68 1.61
CA GLY A 34 12.22 -21.54 2.71
C GLY A 34 10.76 -21.57 2.27
N VAL A 35 9.86 -21.20 3.19
CA VAL A 35 8.42 -21.00 2.97
C VAL A 35 8.19 -19.78 2.07
N VAL A 36 7.33 -19.94 1.08
CA VAL A 36 6.83 -18.86 0.23
C VAL A 36 5.32 -19.00 0.15
N LEU A 37 4.60 -17.96 0.56
CA LEU A 37 3.16 -17.87 0.38
C LEU A 37 2.84 -17.20 -0.95
N GLU A 38 1.90 -17.80 -1.68
CA GLU A 38 1.35 -17.19 -2.89
C GLU A 38 0.46 -15.99 -2.52
N VAL A 39 0.34 -15.05 -3.45
CA VAL A 39 -0.63 -13.96 -3.35
C VAL A 39 -2.04 -14.56 -3.35
N ASP A 40 -2.76 -14.39 -2.25
CA ASP A 40 -4.18 -14.78 -2.18
C ASP A 40 -5.04 -13.70 -2.85
N ALA A 41 -5.51 -14.02 -4.06
CA ALA A 41 -6.41 -13.15 -4.83
C ALA A 41 -7.76 -12.89 -4.14
N SER A 42 -8.17 -13.73 -3.18
CA SER A 42 -9.42 -13.59 -2.44
C SER A 42 -9.39 -12.45 -1.41
N TYR A 43 -8.21 -11.95 -1.06
CA TYR A 43 -8.06 -10.79 -0.17
C TYR A 43 -8.39 -9.47 -0.85
N PHE A 44 -8.37 -9.40 -2.19
CA PHE A 44 -8.76 -8.18 -2.89
C PHE A 44 -10.27 -7.94 -2.80
N LEU A 45 -10.63 -6.69 -2.49
CA LEU A 45 -12.01 -6.30 -2.16
C LEU A 45 -12.83 -5.96 -3.41
N ASP A 46 -14.13 -5.81 -3.20
CA ASP A 46 -15.04 -5.24 -4.20
C ASP A 46 -14.49 -3.90 -4.73
N GLY A 47 -14.61 -3.67 -6.04
CA GLY A 47 -13.97 -2.54 -6.73
C GLY A 47 -12.67 -2.91 -7.44
N THR A 48 -12.12 -4.09 -7.15
CA THR A 48 -11.01 -4.68 -7.90
C THR A 48 -11.50 -5.74 -8.89
N THR A 49 -10.71 -5.99 -9.93
CA THR A 49 -10.85 -7.15 -10.83
C THR A 49 -9.49 -7.80 -10.96
N VAL A 50 -9.38 -9.04 -10.49
CA VAL A 50 -8.12 -9.81 -10.50
C VAL A 50 -8.21 -10.87 -11.60
N THR A 51 -7.23 -10.90 -12.50
CA THR A 51 -7.09 -11.92 -13.54
C THR A 51 -5.67 -12.47 -13.55
N THR A 52 -5.52 -13.75 -13.90
CA THR A 52 -4.19 -14.36 -14.05
C THR A 52 -3.69 -14.20 -15.48
N ILE A 53 -2.46 -13.72 -15.65
CA ILE A 53 -1.78 -13.55 -16.93
C ILE A 53 -0.34 -14.11 -16.86
N PRO A 54 0.23 -14.62 -17.97
CA PRO A 54 1.65 -14.94 -17.99
C PRO A 54 2.50 -13.65 -17.97
N CYS A 55 3.62 -13.67 -17.28
CA CYS A 55 4.53 -12.53 -17.12
C CYS A 55 6.00 -12.96 -17.05
N THR A 56 6.91 -11.99 -17.11
CA THR A 56 8.35 -12.18 -16.89
C THR A 56 8.81 -11.24 -15.80
N LEU A 57 9.46 -11.77 -14.76
CA LEU A 57 9.97 -10.99 -13.64
C LEU A 57 11.33 -10.34 -13.98
N SER A 58 11.77 -9.44 -13.10
CA SER A 58 13.00 -8.66 -13.22
C SER A 58 14.27 -9.51 -13.30
N ASP A 59 14.23 -10.75 -12.80
CA ASP A 59 15.33 -11.73 -12.89
C ASP A 59 15.25 -12.65 -14.12
N GLY A 60 14.22 -12.47 -14.97
CA GLY A 60 13.98 -13.27 -16.16
C GLY A 60 13.11 -14.51 -15.93
N THR A 61 12.63 -14.76 -14.72
CA THR A 61 11.69 -15.85 -14.42
C THR A 61 10.38 -15.65 -15.18
N GLU A 62 9.98 -16.66 -15.97
CA GLU A 62 8.65 -16.72 -16.57
C GLU A 62 7.69 -17.41 -15.60
N THR A 63 6.60 -16.75 -15.25
CA THR A 63 5.61 -17.23 -14.27
C THR A 63 4.21 -16.71 -14.58
N ASP A 64 3.24 -17.08 -13.76
CA ASP A 64 1.91 -16.48 -13.73
C ASP A 64 1.91 -15.28 -12.76
N CYS A 65 1.25 -14.20 -13.18
CA CYS A 65 1.04 -12.99 -12.42
C CYS A 65 -0.45 -12.69 -12.28
N TYR A 66 -0.81 -11.97 -11.23
CA TYR A 66 -2.11 -11.32 -11.13
C TYR A 66 -2.05 -9.94 -11.78
N GLN A 67 -2.96 -9.68 -12.71
CA GLN A 67 -3.33 -8.36 -13.18
C GLN A 67 -4.52 -7.87 -12.36
N ILE A 68 -4.34 -6.77 -11.64
CA ILE A 68 -5.34 -6.21 -10.72
C ILE A 68 -5.78 -4.86 -11.30
N VAL A 69 -7.05 -4.77 -11.70
CA VAL A 69 -7.66 -3.53 -12.20
C VAL A 69 -8.54 -2.92 -11.11
N THR A 70 -8.42 -1.63 -10.85
CA THR A 70 -9.18 -0.89 -9.80
C THR A 70 -9.75 0.42 -10.33
N THR A 71 -10.81 0.93 -9.70
CA THR A 71 -11.47 2.21 -10.00
C THR A 71 -10.80 3.42 -9.34
N SER A 72 -9.59 3.26 -8.80
CA SER A 72 -8.79 4.33 -8.18
C SER A 72 -9.50 5.08 -7.03
N THR A 73 -10.48 4.42 -6.41
CA THR A 73 -11.31 4.90 -5.30
C THR A 73 -11.37 3.80 -4.24
N ALA A 74 -11.20 4.17 -2.97
CA ALA A 74 -11.23 3.20 -1.88
C ALA A 74 -12.67 2.68 -1.66
N SER A 75 -12.81 1.35 -1.50
CA SER A 75 -14.12 0.69 -1.35
C SER A 75 -14.50 0.37 0.10
N ASP A 76 -13.54 0.44 1.03
CA ASP A 76 -13.62 0.01 2.42
C ASP A 76 -13.62 1.16 3.43
N HIS A 77 -13.32 2.38 3.00
CA HIS A 77 -13.46 3.58 3.84
C HIS A 77 -13.93 4.79 3.02
N GLN A 78 -14.37 5.82 3.74
CA GLN A 78 -14.67 7.11 3.14
C GLN A 78 -13.34 7.83 2.82
N MET A 79 -13.21 8.38 1.63
CA MET A 79 -12.09 9.26 1.26
C MET A 79 -12.37 10.68 1.73
N GLY A 80 -11.37 11.33 2.30
CA GLY A 80 -11.52 12.63 2.95
C GLY A 80 -12.26 12.53 4.31
N PRO A 81 -12.41 13.64 5.03
CA PRO A 81 -12.03 15.01 4.62
C PRO A 81 -10.51 15.24 4.61
N TRP A 82 -10.08 16.33 3.95
CA TRP A 82 -8.67 16.75 3.90
C TRP A 82 -8.46 18.11 4.53
N CYS A 83 -9.29 19.09 4.16
CA CYS A 83 -9.16 20.48 4.58
C CYS A 83 -10.33 20.91 5.49
N PRO A 84 -10.08 21.39 6.72
CA PRO A 84 -11.12 22.00 7.54
C PRO A 84 -11.59 23.31 6.89
N SER A 85 -12.86 23.66 7.11
CA SER A 85 -13.49 24.83 6.49
C SER A 85 -13.22 26.14 7.22
N ASN A 86 -12.95 26.07 8.52
CA ASN A 86 -12.72 27.21 9.39
C ASN A 86 -11.68 26.90 10.47
N ILE A 87 -10.95 27.93 10.93
CA ILE A 87 -9.93 27.81 11.99
C ILE A 87 -10.49 27.44 13.38
N SER A 88 -11.80 27.19 13.49
CA SER A 88 -12.47 26.69 14.69
C SER A 88 -12.97 25.25 14.57
N ASP A 89 -12.80 24.63 13.40
CA ASP A 89 -13.14 23.24 13.16
C ASP A 89 -12.14 22.31 13.87
N GLY A 90 -12.64 21.17 14.38
CA GLY A 90 -11.83 20.13 15.03
C GLY A 90 -11.18 19.16 14.05
N GLU A 91 -10.47 18.17 14.59
CA GLU A 91 -9.77 17.12 13.83
C GLU A 91 -10.69 16.38 12.86
N GLU A 92 -11.97 16.19 13.19
CA GLU A 92 -12.94 15.47 12.36
C GLU A 92 -13.30 16.17 11.03
N ALA A 93 -12.90 17.43 10.86
CA ALA A 93 -13.18 18.23 9.68
C ALA A 93 -12.01 18.27 8.68
N GLY A 94 -10.83 17.81 9.08
CA GLY A 94 -9.65 17.73 8.24
C GLY A 94 -9.10 16.31 8.19
N GLY A 95 -7.93 16.16 7.57
CA GLY A 95 -7.17 14.92 7.62
C GLY A 95 -5.87 15.11 8.40
N ILE A 96 -4.78 14.56 7.87
CA ILE A 96 -3.46 14.57 8.50
C ILE A 96 -2.38 15.20 7.62
N TRP A 97 -1.33 15.69 8.27
CA TRP A 97 -0.11 16.15 7.64
C TRP A 97 1.10 15.42 8.23
N LEU A 98 2.02 15.01 7.36
CA LEU A 98 3.23 14.27 7.73
C LEU A 98 4.41 15.22 7.71
N GLU A 99 5.02 15.45 8.86
CA GLU A 99 6.14 16.38 8.98
C GLU A 99 7.16 15.88 10.01
N SER A 100 8.44 15.87 9.61
CA SER A 100 9.55 15.54 10.49
C SER A 100 9.38 14.22 11.28
N GLY A 101 8.83 13.19 10.63
CA GLY A 101 8.63 11.87 11.24
C GLY A 101 7.40 11.78 12.14
N GLN A 102 6.52 12.78 12.14
CA GLN A 102 5.32 12.86 12.99
C GLN A 102 4.06 13.03 12.13
N VAL A 103 2.92 12.62 12.69
CA VAL A 103 1.59 12.85 12.13
C VAL A 103 0.93 13.98 12.92
N TYR A 104 0.38 14.96 12.21
CA TYR A 104 -0.37 16.07 12.78
C TYR A 104 -1.78 16.09 12.22
N ASP A 105 -2.78 16.23 13.07
CA ASP A 105 -4.15 16.50 12.63
C ASP A 105 -4.21 17.89 11.99
N VAL A 106 -4.76 17.96 10.79
CA VAL A 106 -4.99 19.21 10.06
C VAL A 106 -6.35 19.77 10.49
N ASP A 107 -6.42 20.20 11.74
CA ASP A 107 -7.59 20.90 12.27
C ASP A 107 -7.48 22.42 12.06
N GLY A 108 -8.51 23.15 12.48
CA GLY A 108 -8.52 24.60 12.37
C GLY A 108 -7.42 25.29 13.21
N GLU A 109 -7.03 24.69 14.34
CA GLU A 109 -5.96 25.23 15.19
C GLU A 109 -4.57 25.05 14.56
N PHE A 110 -4.31 23.91 13.91
CA PHE A 110 -3.11 23.63 13.14
C PHE A 110 -2.96 24.65 12.01
N ILE A 111 -3.98 24.81 11.16
CA ILE A 111 -3.98 25.78 10.05
C ILE A 111 -3.72 27.20 10.55
N LYS A 112 -4.37 27.60 11.65
CA LYS A 112 -4.18 28.92 12.26
C LYS A 112 -2.74 29.17 12.72
N ASN A 113 -2.05 28.11 13.16
CA ASN A 113 -0.72 28.18 13.77
C ASN A 113 0.42 27.83 12.81
N LEU A 114 0.16 27.58 11.52
CA LEU A 114 1.18 27.22 10.52
C LEU A 114 2.37 28.19 10.48
N ALA A 115 2.13 29.50 10.57
CA ALA A 115 3.20 30.49 10.61
C ALA A 115 4.15 30.30 11.81
N SER A 116 3.61 29.92 12.96
CA SER A 116 4.42 29.61 14.15
C SER A 116 5.08 28.24 14.04
N PHE A 117 4.38 27.26 13.47
CA PHE A 117 4.87 25.90 13.27
C PHE A 117 6.10 25.88 12.36
N TYR A 118 6.06 26.60 11.24
CA TYR A 118 7.18 26.73 10.29
C TYR A 118 8.11 27.93 10.56
N ASN A 119 7.78 28.78 11.53
CA ASN A 119 8.48 30.04 11.81
C ASN A 119 8.62 30.92 10.54
N ASP A 120 7.50 31.09 9.83
CA ASP A 120 7.38 31.89 8.61
C ASP A 120 6.00 32.57 8.52
N ASP A 121 5.98 33.90 8.68
CA ASP A 121 4.75 34.72 8.66
C ASP A 121 4.07 34.80 7.29
N THR A 122 4.65 34.19 6.25
CA THR A 122 4.03 34.11 4.91
C THR A 122 2.82 33.16 4.90
N TRP A 123 2.76 32.21 5.85
CA TRP A 123 1.62 31.31 6.03
C TRP A 123 0.40 32.04 6.59
N MET A 124 -0.62 32.23 5.75
CA MET A 124 -1.89 32.87 6.10
C MET A 124 -3.04 32.26 5.27
N MET A 125 -3.46 31.06 5.65
CA MET A 125 -4.41 30.23 4.88
C MET A 125 -5.89 30.47 5.18
N TYR A 126 -6.22 31.57 5.84
CA TYR A 126 -7.59 31.89 6.25
C TYR A 126 -7.87 33.38 6.18
N ASP A 127 -9.15 33.72 6.04
CA ASP A 127 -9.62 35.10 5.95
C ASP A 127 -9.89 35.75 7.34
N ALA A 128 -10.39 36.98 7.34
CA ALA A 128 -10.68 37.71 8.58
C ALA A 128 -11.82 37.10 9.42
N ASN A 129 -12.67 36.25 8.83
CA ASN A 129 -13.71 35.50 9.53
C ASN A 129 -13.21 34.14 10.03
N GLY A 130 -11.99 33.76 9.65
CA GLY A 130 -11.40 32.45 9.96
C GLY A 130 -11.75 31.37 8.94
N ASP A 131 -12.37 31.74 7.81
CA ASP A 131 -12.70 30.79 6.74
C ASP A 131 -11.41 30.42 6.00
N ILE A 132 -11.14 29.13 5.87
CA ILE A 132 -9.90 28.59 5.28
C ILE A 132 -10.01 28.65 3.75
N TYR A 133 -8.92 29.03 3.08
CA TYR A 133 -8.85 29.04 1.62
C TYR A 133 -8.67 27.60 1.12
N ILE A 134 -9.72 27.03 0.52
CA ILE A 134 -9.73 25.67 -0.02
C ILE A 134 -9.95 25.73 -1.53
N THR A 135 -9.28 24.85 -2.29
CA THR A 135 -9.54 24.69 -3.72
C THR A 135 -10.99 24.23 -3.96
N SER A 136 -11.69 24.85 -4.91
CA SER A 136 -13.15 24.71 -5.04
C SER A 136 -13.60 23.93 -6.28
N THR A 137 -12.71 23.77 -7.25
CA THR A 137 -12.98 23.11 -8.52
C THR A 137 -11.88 22.11 -8.87
N GLU A 138 -12.16 21.21 -9.82
CA GLU A 138 -11.16 20.31 -10.39
C GLU A 138 -9.96 21.08 -10.96
N GLU A 139 -10.21 22.20 -11.64
CA GLU A 139 -9.17 23.07 -12.19
C GLU A 139 -8.33 23.73 -11.09
N ASP A 140 -8.94 24.19 -10.00
CA ASP A 140 -8.21 24.74 -8.84
C ASP A 140 -7.29 23.69 -8.22
N CYS A 141 -7.81 22.47 -7.99
CA CYS A 141 -7.05 21.34 -7.44
C CYS A 141 -5.85 21.01 -8.34
N ILE A 142 -6.05 20.89 -9.66
CA ILE A 142 -4.97 20.62 -10.64
C ILE A 142 -3.91 21.72 -10.59
N ASN A 143 -4.34 22.98 -10.51
CA ASN A 143 -3.43 24.11 -10.56
C ASN A 143 -2.66 24.33 -9.24
N ALA A 144 -3.27 23.97 -8.10
CA ALA A 144 -2.64 24.08 -6.78
C ALA A 144 -1.77 22.85 -6.41
N ALA A 145 -1.99 21.69 -7.06
CA ALA A 145 -1.27 20.45 -6.83
C ALA A 145 -0.17 20.14 -7.88
N ASN A 146 0.17 21.08 -8.78
CA ASN A 146 1.22 20.87 -9.78
C ASN A 146 2.59 21.39 -9.32
N PRO A 147 3.71 20.97 -9.94
CA PRO A 147 5.05 21.42 -9.54
C PRO A 147 5.33 22.92 -9.71
N ASP A 148 4.59 23.60 -10.57
CA ASP A 148 4.75 25.02 -10.93
C ASP A 148 3.53 25.84 -10.44
N VAL A 149 3.22 25.75 -9.13
CA VAL A 149 2.04 26.39 -8.52
C VAL A 149 2.03 27.89 -8.75
N GLY A 150 0.90 28.41 -9.26
CA GLY A 150 0.68 29.85 -9.48
C GLY A 150 0.58 30.63 -8.16
N GLU A 151 0.98 31.91 -8.18
CA GLU A 151 0.91 32.79 -7.00
C GLU A 151 -0.52 32.90 -6.43
N GLU A 152 -1.55 32.75 -7.28
CA GLU A 152 -2.95 32.79 -6.87
C GLU A 152 -3.39 31.65 -5.95
N TYR A 153 -2.63 30.54 -5.91
CA TYR A 153 -2.91 29.39 -5.04
C TYR A 153 -1.99 29.34 -3.81
N GLN A 154 -1.11 30.32 -3.62
CA GLN A 154 -0.38 30.43 -2.36
C GLN A 154 -1.37 30.58 -1.19
N ASN A 155 -1.04 29.92 -0.09
CA ASN A 155 -1.86 29.82 1.12
C ASN A 155 -3.20 29.10 0.93
N PHE A 156 -3.32 28.19 -0.03
CA PHE A 156 -4.48 27.30 -0.16
C PHE A 156 -4.25 25.94 0.49
N CYS A 157 -5.26 25.46 1.20
CA CYS A 157 -5.40 24.06 1.55
C CYS A 157 -5.96 23.35 0.30
N VAL A 158 -5.16 22.46 -0.27
CA VAL A 158 -5.41 21.80 -1.54
C VAL A 158 -6.21 20.54 -1.28
N GLU A 159 -7.41 20.52 -1.84
CA GLU A 159 -8.33 19.41 -1.77
C GLU A 159 -8.79 19.05 -3.20
N CYS A 160 -8.61 17.78 -3.55
CA CYS A 160 -9.13 17.19 -4.77
C CYS A 160 -10.23 16.19 -4.38
N LEU A 161 -11.42 16.30 -4.99
CA LEU A 161 -12.58 15.52 -4.57
C LEU A 161 -12.71 14.19 -5.34
N PRO A 162 -13.30 13.14 -4.74
CA PRO A 162 -13.57 11.87 -5.41
C PRO A 162 -14.39 12.00 -6.70
N SER A 163 -15.25 13.02 -6.79
CA SER A 163 -16.03 13.31 -7.99
C SER A 163 -15.20 13.71 -9.21
N TYR A 164 -13.91 14.00 -9.06
CA TYR A 164 -13.02 14.41 -10.15
C TYR A 164 -12.35 13.21 -10.86
N ILE A 165 -12.45 12.00 -10.31
CA ILE A 165 -11.77 10.79 -10.82
C ILE A 165 -12.73 9.67 -11.23
N THR A 166 -13.95 10.01 -11.66
CA THR A 166 -15.04 9.03 -11.89
C THR A 166 -14.79 8.01 -13.00
N ASP A 167 -13.87 8.27 -13.93
CA ASP A 167 -13.55 7.39 -15.07
C ASP A 167 -12.07 6.94 -15.07
N LEU A 168 -11.41 6.94 -13.91
CA LEU A 168 -10.01 6.56 -13.79
C LEU A 168 -9.86 5.11 -13.32
N ALA A 169 -9.15 4.30 -14.10
CA ALA A 169 -8.78 2.95 -13.73
C ALA A 169 -7.25 2.81 -13.65
N GLN A 170 -6.78 2.16 -12.58
CA GLN A 170 -5.38 1.73 -12.46
C GLN A 170 -5.27 0.23 -12.73
N THR A 171 -4.10 -0.18 -13.19
CA THR A 171 -3.79 -1.59 -13.44
C THR A 171 -2.43 -1.91 -12.87
N TRP A 172 -2.41 -2.89 -11.96
CA TRP A 172 -1.21 -3.39 -11.34
C TRP A 172 -0.92 -4.82 -11.78
N VAL A 173 0.36 -5.20 -11.78
CA VAL A 173 0.76 -6.58 -12.06
C VAL A 173 1.78 -7.02 -11.02
N ILE A 174 1.49 -8.11 -10.31
CA ILE A 174 2.36 -8.73 -9.30
C ILE A 174 2.47 -10.25 -9.54
N PRO A 175 3.60 -10.89 -9.22
CA PRO A 175 3.72 -12.35 -9.35
C PRO A 175 2.70 -13.07 -8.45
N VAL A 176 2.16 -14.19 -8.92
CA VAL A 176 1.32 -15.09 -8.09
C VAL A 176 2.18 -15.71 -6.98
N THR A 177 3.35 -16.22 -7.34
CA THR A 177 4.32 -16.80 -6.41
C THR A 177 5.54 -15.87 -6.32
N PRO A 178 5.74 -15.15 -5.20
CA PRO A 178 6.88 -14.25 -5.04
C PRO A 178 8.22 -14.98 -5.13
N VAL A 179 9.25 -14.31 -5.68
CA VAL A 179 10.59 -14.89 -5.83
C VAL A 179 11.62 -14.05 -5.09
N LYS A 180 12.00 -14.48 -3.90
CA LYS A 180 13.02 -13.80 -3.09
C LYS A 180 14.35 -13.72 -3.83
N GLN A 181 14.95 -12.53 -3.86
CA GLN A 181 16.24 -12.28 -4.49
C GLN A 181 17.37 -12.21 -3.46
N SER A 182 18.59 -12.49 -3.92
CA SER A 182 19.82 -12.37 -3.11
C SER A 182 20.27 -10.92 -2.90
N SER A 183 19.76 -9.99 -3.70
CA SER A 183 19.99 -8.55 -3.59
C SER A 183 18.69 -7.81 -3.78
N SER A 184 18.47 -6.75 -3.01
CA SER A 184 17.29 -5.90 -3.17
C SER A 184 17.37 -5.00 -4.41
N SER A 185 16.20 -4.59 -4.89
CA SER A 185 15.99 -3.62 -5.96
C SER A 185 15.44 -2.33 -5.36
N ASN A 186 16.02 -1.19 -5.73
CA ASN A 186 15.53 0.11 -5.30
C ASN A 186 14.29 0.52 -6.12
N PHE A 187 13.39 1.28 -5.50
CA PHE A 187 12.33 1.96 -6.24
C PHE A 187 12.91 2.99 -7.22
N ALA A 188 12.22 3.20 -8.33
CA ALA A 188 12.56 4.29 -9.24
C ALA A 188 12.25 5.64 -8.57
N MET A 189 13.24 6.54 -8.55
CA MET A 189 13.04 7.92 -8.11
C MET A 189 12.34 8.69 -9.23
N GLY A 190 11.10 9.14 -8.99
CA GLY A 190 10.34 9.94 -9.95
C GLY A 190 11.15 11.15 -10.45
N GLY A 191 11.37 11.24 -11.76
CA GLY A 191 11.85 12.46 -12.43
C GLY A 191 13.34 12.82 -12.35
N GLY A 192 14.20 12.03 -11.69
CA GLY A 192 15.64 12.30 -11.64
C GLY A 192 16.42 11.73 -12.86
N PRO A 193 17.47 12.41 -13.39
CA PRO A 193 18.28 11.91 -14.50
C PRO A 193 19.20 10.72 -14.14
N PHE A 194 19.02 10.12 -12.96
CA PHE A 194 19.89 9.11 -12.38
C PHE A 194 19.18 7.76 -12.28
N GLY A 195 18.97 7.12 -13.43
CA GLY A 195 19.15 5.68 -13.67
C GLY A 195 18.58 4.62 -12.71
N ALA A 196 17.72 4.94 -11.75
CA ALA A 196 17.06 3.95 -10.91
C ALA A 196 16.02 3.21 -11.77
N THR A 197 16.26 1.92 -11.98
CA THR A 197 15.35 0.99 -12.66
C THR A 197 14.56 0.25 -11.59
N GLY A 198 13.23 0.33 -11.63
CA GLY A 198 12.36 -0.32 -10.66
C GLY A 198 10.94 0.25 -10.69
N PRO A 199 9.99 -0.35 -9.96
CA PRO A 199 8.67 0.25 -9.80
C PRO A 199 8.77 1.55 -9.00
N THR A 200 7.83 2.47 -9.24
CA THR A 200 7.64 3.68 -8.40
C THR A 200 6.70 3.42 -7.23
N VAL A 201 5.84 2.40 -7.38
CA VAL A 201 4.84 1.96 -6.41
C VAL A 201 5.47 0.93 -5.46
N ARG A 202 5.12 1.01 -4.18
CA ARG A 202 5.66 0.13 -3.14
C ARG A 202 4.87 -1.17 -3.06
N GLY A 203 3.56 -1.05 -3.16
CA GLY A 203 2.63 -2.15 -3.12
C GLY A 203 1.19 -1.69 -3.34
N ILE A 204 0.25 -2.59 -3.09
CA ILE A 204 -1.17 -2.42 -3.36
C ILE A 204 -1.93 -2.90 -2.13
N ALA A 205 -2.81 -2.06 -1.60
CA ALA A 205 -3.75 -2.41 -0.55
C ALA A 205 -4.84 -3.36 -1.07
N PHE A 206 -5.56 -4.02 -0.17
CA PHE A 206 -6.63 -4.95 -0.56
C PHE A 206 -7.78 -4.30 -1.36
N ASN A 207 -8.05 -3.02 -1.17
CA ASN A 207 -9.00 -2.25 -1.99
C ASN A 207 -8.46 -1.85 -3.38
N GLY A 208 -7.23 -2.26 -3.72
CA GLY A 208 -6.58 -1.98 -5.01
C GLY A 208 -5.91 -0.59 -5.09
N ILE A 209 -5.97 0.20 -4.02
CA ILE A 209 -5.28 1.50 -3.95
C ILE A 209 -3.79 1.27 -3.72
N GLU A 210 -2.97 2.05 -4.41
CA GLU A 210 -1.52 1.91 -4.31
C GLU A 210 -0.96 2.50 -3.01
N PHE A 211 0.09 1.85 -2.51
CA PHE A 211 1.06 2.42 -1.59
C PHE A 211 2.08 3.21 -2.42
N SER A 212 1.81 4.50 -2.59
CA SER A 212 2.60 5.41 -3.41
C SER A 212 3.95 5.74 -2.80
N GLY A 213 4.83 6.27 -3.66
CA GLY A 213 6.04 7.04 -3.34
C GLY A 213 5.89 7.99 -2.14
N ALA A 214 6.98 8.41 -1.50
CA ALA A 214 6.89 9.51 -0.53
C ALA A 214 6.32 10.75 -1.21
N ALA A 215 5.33 11.41 -0.59
CA ALA A 215 4.82 12.68 -1.09
C ALA A 215 5.94 13.73 -1.10
N PRO A 216 6.02 14.60 -2.11
CA PRO A 216 7.04 15.64 -2.19
C PRO A 216 6.69 16.83 -1.27
N THR A 217 6.66 16.62 0.04
CA THR A 217 6.27 17.62 1.04
C THR A 217 7.11 18.90 0.94
N ASP A 218 8.41 18.78 0.67
CA ASP A 218 9.29 19.93 0.42
C ASP A 218 8.79 20.81 -0.74
N ALA A 219 8.34 20.19 -1.84
CA ALA A 219 7.83 20.93 -3.00
C ALA A 219 6.51 21.63 -2.67
N ILE A 220 5.61 20.93 -1.98
CA ILE A 220 4.31 21.46 -1.51
C ILE A 220 4.54 22.70 -0.62
N LEU A 221 5.39 22.57 0.40
CA LEU A 221 5.66 23.66 1.33
C LEU A 221 6.38 24.84 0.65
N SER A 222 7.24 24.60 -0.35
CA SER A 222 7.92 25.66 -1.10
C SER A 222 6.99 26.53 -1.93
N ALA A 223 5.81 26.00 -2.28
CA ALA A 223 4.75 26.71 -2.98
C ALA A 223 3.77 27.44 -2.04
N TYR A 224 3.98 27.38 -0.72
CA TYR A 224 3.03 27.85 0.29
C TYR A 224 1.63 27.23 0.15
N THR A 225 1.53 26.00 -0.35
CA THR A 225 0.30 25.22 -0.30
C THR A 225 0.41 24.16 0.79
N LEU A 226 -0.74 23.70 1.29
CA LEU A 226 -0.83 22.50 2.11
C LEU A 226 -1.71 21.51 1.37
N ALA A 227 -1.27 20.27 1.19
CA ALA A 227 -2.06 19.24 0.50
C ALA A 227 -2.24 18.02 1.42
N PRO A 228 -3.12 18.12 2.44
CA PRO A 228 -3.28 17.09 3.45
C PRO A 228 -3.55 15.70 2.86
N PHE A 229 -3.20 14.69 3.63
CA PHE A 229 -3.76 13.35 3.47
C PHE A 229 -5.05 13.28 4.29
N ASP A 230 -5.97 12.39 3.96
CA ASP A 230 -7.08 12.07 4.86
C ASP A 230 -6.61 11.17 6.00
N ASP A 231 -7.51 10.86 6.94
CA ASP A 231 -7.19 9.98 8.08
C ASP A 231 -6.83 8.55 7.69
N ALA A 232 -7.07 8.14 6.43
CA ALA A 232 -6.58 6.87 5.89
C ALA A 232 -5.15 6.97 5.32
N GLY A 233 -4.54 8.15 5.38
CA GLY A 233 -3.18 8.41 4.90
C GLY A 233 -3.09 8.59 3.40
N GLY A 234 -4.20 8.90 2.72
CA GLY A 234 -4.24 9.07 1.26
C GLY A 234 -4.82 10.40 0.79
N HIS A 235 -4.58 10.70 -0.47
CA HIS A 235 -5.17 11.87 -1.14
C HIS A 235 -5.37 11.63 -2.63
N ILE A 236 -6.02 12.57 -3.30
CA ILE A 236 -6.34 12.46 -4.73
C ILE A 236 -5.40 13.31 -5.56
N ASN A 237 -4.83 12.69 -6.60
CA ASN A 237 -4.33 13.39 -7.77
C ASN A 237 -5.21 13.00 -8.96
N VAL A 238 -5.75 13.96 -9.71
CA VAL A 238 -6.74 13.66 -10.76
C VAL A 238 -6.23 12.76 -11.89
N HIS A 239 -4.92 12.65 -12.06
CA HIS A 239 -4.28 11.81 -13.09
C HIS A 239 -3.87 10.43 -12.56
N GLN A 240 -3.74 10.28 -11.25
CA GLN A 240 -3.26 9.06 -10.57
C GLN A 240 -4.40 8.34 -9.83
N GLY A 241 -5.35 9.10 -9.29
CA GLY A 241 -6.46 8.63 -8.47
C GLY A 241 -6.21 8.92 -7.00
N TYR A 242 -7.04 8.31 -6.15
CA TYR A 242 -6.77 8.22 -4.73
C TYR A 242 -5.61 7.25 -4.48
N HIS A 243 -4.66 7.63 -3.63
CA HIS A 243 -3.46 6.84 -3.33
C HIS A 243 -2.93 7.16 -1.93
N TYR A 244 -2.31 6.16 -1.28
CA TYR A 244 -1.79 6.31 0.08
C TYR A 244 -0.32 6.70 0.11
N HIS A 245 0.05 7.52 1.10
CA HIS A 245 1.42 7.87 1.47
C HIS A 245 1.81 7.37 2.87
N ALA A 246 0.82 6.94 3.65
CA ALA A 246 1.01 6.34 4.97
C ALA A 246 -0.05 5.26 5.24
N ALA A 247 0.28 4.31 6.12
CA ALA A 247 -0.68 3.38 6.71
C ALA A 247 -1.07 3.88 8.11
N THR A 248 -2.36 4.12 8.33
CA THR A 248 -2.89 4.72 9.58
C THR A 248 -3.86 3.80 10.33
N GLY A 249 -4.12 2.60 9.82
CA GLY A 249 -5.06 1.63 10.41
C GLY A 249 -6.52 1.79 9.98
N THR A 250 -6.80 2.63 8.97
CA THR A 250 -8.16 2.84 8.44
C THR A 250 -8.52 1.87 7.31
N SER A 251 -7.58 1.53 6.45
CA SER A 251 -7.78 0.55 5.37
C SER A 251 -7.90 -0.86 5.92
N THR A 252 -8.48 -1.77 5.13
CA THR A 252 -8.71 -3.16 5.55
C THR A 252 -7.41 -3.86 5.95
N GLU A 253 -7.43 -4.48 7.13
CA GLU A 253 -6.34 -5.29 7.65
C GLU A 253 -6.79 -6.74 7.90
N ILE A 254 -5.89 -7.69 7.72
CA ILE A 254 -6.08 -9.11 8.02
C ILE A 254 -5.24 -9.46 9.27
N SER A 255 -5.93 -9.61 10.39
CA SER A 255 -5.32 -9.97 11.68
C SER A 255 -4.57 -11.31 11.61
N GLN A 256 -3.48 -11.40 12.35
CA GLN A 256 -2.63 -12.59 12.42
C GLN A 256 -2.86 -13.33 13.74
N VAL A 257 -3.11 -14.63 13.69
CA VAL A 257 -3.56 -15.41 14.86
C VAL A 257 -2.50 -15.60 15.96
N ASP A 258 -1.25 -15.29 15.67
CA ASP A 258 -0.07 -15.46 16.54
C ASP A 258 0.42 -14.15 17.18
N GLY A 259 -0.30 -13.04 16.99
CA GLY A 259 0.06 -11.72 17.53
C GLY A 259 0.98 -10.90 16.64
N HIS A 260 1.27 -11.37 15.42
CA HIS A 260 2.03 -10.60 14.44
C HIS A 260 1.25 -9.40 13.89
N ALA A 261 1.96 -8.40 13.36
CA ALA A 261 1.38 -7.26 12.68
C ALA A 261 0.35 -7.68 11.60
N PRO A 262 -0.87 -7.11 11.59
CA PRO A 262 -1.87 -7.36 10.55
C PRO A 262 -1.34 -7.14 9.14
N MET A 263 -1.76 -7.98 8.20
CA MET A 263 -1.45 -7.81 6.79
C MET A 263 -2.37 -6.77 6.16
N ILE A 264 -1.85 -5.92 5.27
CA ILE A 264 -2.61 -4.81 4.66
C ILE A 264 -2.58 -4.81 3.12
N GLY A 265 -1.77 -5.67 2.52
CA GLY A 265 -1.65 -5.74 1.07
C GLY A 265 -0.43 -6.51 0.60
N TYR A 266 -0.04 -6.30 -0.65
CA TYR A 266 1.10 -6.95 -1.28
C TYR A 266 2.05 -5.93 -1.90
N ALA A 267 3.35 -6.16 -1.77
CA ALA A 267 4.37 -5.39 -2.46
C ALA A 267 4.36 -5.69 -3.97
N MET A 268 5.04 -4.85 -4.76
CA MET A 268 5.11 -5.04 -6.21
C MET A 268 5.87 -6.30 -6.66
N ASP A 269 6.60 -6.94 -5.74
CA ASP A 269 7.24 -8.25 -5.93
C ASP A 269 6.39 -9.43 -5.40
N GLY A 270 5.16 -9.15 -4.96
CA GLY A 270 4.18 -10.12 -4.49
C GLY A 270 4.32 -10.55 -3.02
N HIS A 271 5.39 -10.17 -2.31
CA HIS A 271 5.48 -10.47 -0.88
C HIS A 271 4.45 -9.66 -0.07
N SER A 272 3.92 -10.21 1.03
CA SER A 272 2.94 -9.52 1.86
C SER A 272 3.53 -8.28 2.53
N ILE A 273 2.68 -7.26 2.71
CA ILE A 273 2.99 -6.06 3.48
C ILE A 273 2.10 -6.06 4.73
N HIS A 274 2.70 -5.82 5.88
CA HIS A 274 2.07 -5.77 7.18
C HIS A 274 2.17 -4.36 7.78
N THR A 275 1.31 -4.06 8.76
CA THR A 275 1.40 -2.83 9.55
C THR A 275 2.74 -2.74 10.29
N GLN A 276 3.08 -1.57 10.82
CA GLN A 276 4.38 -1.33 11.46
C GLN A 276 4.57 -2.17 12.73
N LEU A 277 3.52 -2.31 13.53
CA LEU A 277 3.60 -2.83 14.89
C LEU A 277 2.87 -4.17 14.99
N ASN A 278 3.46 -5.08 15.74
CA ASN A 278 2.79 -6.30 16.17
C ASN A 278 1.64 -5.98 17.15
N GLU A 279 0.83 -6.97 17.50
CA GLU A 279 -0.31 -6.77 18.42
C GLU A 279 0.11 -6.29 19.82
N ASP A 280 1.38 -6.50 20.21
CA ASP A 280 1.95 -6.00 21.47
C ASP A 280 2.41 -4.52 21.39
N GLY A 281 2.31 -3.90 20.22
CA GLY A 281 2.72 -2.52 19.98
C GLY A 281 4.21 -2.34 19.71
N GLU A 282 4.98 -3.43 19.55
CA GLU A 282 6.40 -3.38 19.21
C GLU A 282 6.63 -3.65 17.72
N GLU A 283 7.52 -2.87 17.12
CA GLU A 283 8.03 -3.12 15.77
C GLU A 283 8.99 -4.32 15.79
N PRO A 284 8.96 -5.21 14.80
CA PRO A 284 9.92 -6.32 14.74
C PRO A 284 11.36 -5.83 14.78
N SER A 285 12.15 -6.42 15.67
CA SER A 285 13.54 -5.97 15.91
C SER A 285 14.56 -6.43 14.87
N ASP A 286 14.15 -7.30 13.94
CA ASP A 286 15.02 -8.01 12.99
C ASP A 286 14.72 -7.69 11.52
N LEU A 287 14.04 -6.57 11.26
CA LEU A 287 13.81 -6.06 9.91
C LEU A 287 15.14 -5.78 9.18
N ASP A 288 15.19 -6.17 7.92
CA ASP A 288 16.29 -5.89 7.00
C ASP A 288 16.21 -4.46 6.44
N GLN A 289 17.13 -4.13 5.52
CA GLN A 289 17.20 -2.80 4.92
C GLN A 289 15.99 -2.41 4.05
N CYS A 290 15.14 -3.36 3.66
CA CYS A 290 13.90 -3.12 2.94
C CYS A 290 12.68 -3.10 3.88
N ARG A 291 12.91 -3.14 5.20
CA ARG A 291 11.88 -3.29 6.24
C ARG A 291 11.15 -4.63 6.19
N GLY A 292 11.81 -5.70 5.74
CA GLY A 292 11.24 -7.03 5.76
C GLY A 292 12.06 -8.04 6.55
N HIS A 293 11.46 -9.18 6.85
CA HIS A 293 12.10 -10.31 7.51
C HIS A 293 11.44 -11.62 7.09
N TYR A 294 11.96 -12.75 7.58
CA TYR A 294 11.46 -14.09 7.26
C TYR A 294 11.02 -14.81 8.54
N ASP A 295 9.89 -15.48 8.48
CA ASP A 295 9.49 -16.51 9.45
C ASP A 295 8.91 -17.76 8.73
N GLU A 296 8.76 -18.87 9.46
CA GLU A 296 8.29 -20.15 8.90
C GLU A 296 6.76 -20.23 8.71
N THR A 297 6.02 -19.16 9.02
CA THR A 297 4.57 -19.08 8.85
C THR A 297 4.21 -18.24 7.61
N ARG A 298 4.96 -17.18 7.34
CA ARG A 298 4.69 -16.19 6.30
C ARG A 298 5.69 -16.21 5.15
N GLY A 299 6.83 -16.87 5.37
CA GLY A 299 7.99 -16.65 4.54
C GLY A 299 8.52 -15.22 4.69
N TYR A 300 9.15 -14.70 3.64
CA TYR A 300 9.61 -13.33 3.63
C TYR A 300 8.45 -12.35 3.41
N HIS A 301 8.37 -11.32 4.25
CA HIS A 301 7.32 -10.30 4.20
C HIS A 301 7.82 -8.96 4.76
N TYR A 302 7.09 -7.88 4.47
CA TYR A 302 7.47 -6.51 4.85
C TYR A 302 6.60 -5.96 5.97
N HIS A 303 7.14 -4.97 6.69
CA HIS A 303 6.43 -4.11 7.63
C HIS A 303 6.53 -2.65 7.19
N VAL A 304 5.39 -1.97 7.11
CA VAL A 304 5.37 -0.54 6.74
C VAL A 304 6.09 0.32 7.76
N ASP A 305 6.60 1.46 7.32
CA ASP A 305 7.21 2.48 8.18
C ASP A 305 6.15 3.20 9.04
N ALA A 306 6.63 3.93 10.05
CA ALA A 306 5.79 4.83 10.81
C ALA A 306 5.17 5.86 9.85
N ALA A 307 3.86 6.12 9.99
CA ALA A 307 3.11 7.01 9.11
C ALA A 307 3.80 8.37 8.88
N GLY A 308 4.31 8.99 9.95
CA GLY A 308 5.02 10.28 9.90
C GLY A 308 6.30 10.29 9.06
N ASN A 309 6.86 9.13 8.71
CA ASN A 309 8.05 9.01 7.87
C ASN A 309 7.72 9.13 6.37
N ASN A 310 6.45 9.25 5.98
CA ASN A 310 6.01 9.43 4.58
C ASN A 310 6.57 8.31 3.68
N ASN A 311 6.46 7.07 4.16
CA ASN A 311 7.07 5.90 3.56
C ASN A 311 6.30 4.62 3.93
N PHE A 312 6.44 3.58 3.10
CA PHE A 312 5.97 2.23 3.41
C PHE A 312 7.16 1.29 3.58
N ILE A 313 7.89 1.03 2.50
CA ILE A 313 9.06 0.15 2.47
C ILE A 313 10.17 0.79 1.65
N ASP A 314 11.42 0.41 1.92
CA ASP A 314 12.59 1.10 1.36
C ASP A 314 13.09 0.50 0.03
N CYS A 315 12.82 -0.78 -0.20
CA CYS A 315 13.18 -1.50 -1.42
C CYS A 315 12.36 -2.78 -1.60
N LEU A 316 12.53 -3.43 -2.75
CA LEU A 316 11.99 -4.76 -3.02
C LEU A 316 13.07 -5.82 -2.87
N ALA A 317 12.81 -6.81 -2.06
CA ALA A 317 13.67 -7.94 -1.76
C ALA A 317 13.37 -9.15 -2.67
N GLY A 318 12.27 -9.14 -3.42
CA GLY A 318 11.89 -10.13 -4.43
C GLY A 318 11.98 -9.59 -5.87
N ALA A 319 11.75 -10.48 -6.84
CA ALA A 319 11.67 -10.12 -8.25
C ALA A 319 10.27 -9.55 -8.57
N TYR A 320 10.25 -8.43 -9.28
CA TYR A 320 9.02 -7.71 -9.63
C TYR A 320 8.75 -7.82 -11.14
N VAL A 321 7.55 -7.45 -11.58
CA VAL A 321 7.18 -7.47 -13.01
C VAL A 321 7.76 -6.24 -13.71
N ASN A 322 8.48 -6.44 -14.81
CA ASN A 322 9.06 -5.35 -15.64
C ASN A 322 8.03 -4.59 -16.46
#